data_AF-A0A920E0Q5-F1
#
_entry.id   AF-A0A920E0Q5-F1
#
_cell.length_a   1.000
_cell.length_b   1.000
_cell.length_c   1.000
_cell.angle_alpha   90.00
_cell.angle_beta   90.00
_cell.angle_gamma   90.00
#
_symmetry.space_group_name_H-M   'P 1'
#
loop_
_entity.id
_entity.type
_entity.pdbx_description
1 polymer ?
#
loop_
_entity_poly.entity_id
_entity_poly.type
_entity_poly.pdbx_seq_one_letter_code
_entity_poly.pdbx_strand_id
1 'polypeptide(L)' 'MGGRSMRLELLRDANDNVVIICSIENMDPMGIHTGDSITVAPAMTLSDTTYQKMRDMAIKMMRSIGDFAGGCNVQLP' A
#
# COMPACT_ATOMS: atom_id res chain seq x y z
N MET A 1 21.83 -2.12 -1.26
CA MET A 1 20.98 -2.84 -2.23
C MET A 1 19.56 -2.37 -2.00
N GLY A 2 18.90 -1.82 -3.02
CA GLY A 2 17.62 -1.11 -2.87
C GLY A 2 16.51 -2.04 -2.40
N GLY A 3 15.74 -1.62 -1.39
CA GLY A 3 14.49 -2.28 -1.02
C GLY A 3 13.50 -2.28 -2.18
N ARG A 4 12.47 -3.13 -2.13
CA ARG A 4 11.38 -3.13 -3.11
C ARG A 4 10.24 -2.28 -2.57
N SER A 5 9.72 -1.39 -3.41
CA SER A 5 8.53 -0.62 -3.05
C SER A 5 7.30 -1.51 -3.00
N MET A 6 6.35 -1.10 -2.17
CA MET A 6 5.02 -1.69 -2.17
C MET A 6 3.93 -0.64 -2.16
N ARG A 7 2.82 -0.93 -2.84
CA ARG A 7 1.60 -0.11 -2.79
C ARG A 7 0.46 -0.90 -2.19
N LEU A 8 -0.35 -0.21 -1.40
CA LEU A 8 -1.64 -0.71 -0.93
C LEU A 8 -2.73 0.20 -1.49
N GLU A 9 -3.76 -0.42 -2.09
CA GLU A 9 -5.00 0.25 -2.49
C GLU A 9 -6.01 0.11 -1.37
N LEU A 10 -6.44 1.24 -0.81
CA LEU A 10 -7.36 1.31 0.32
C LEU A 10 -8.69 1.87 -0.13
N LEU A 11 -9.77 1.40 0.51
CA LEU A 11 -11.08 2.03 0.44
C LEU A 11 -11.55 2.32 1.86
N ARG A 12 -11.95 3.57 2.12
CA ARG A 12 -12.59 3.99 3.37
C ARG A 12 -14.01 4.48 3.10
N ASP A 13 -14.98 4.02 3.88
CA ASP A 13 -16.34 4.55 3.82
C ASP A 13 -16.58 5.69 4.83
N ALA A 14 -17.77 6.28 4.78
CA ALA A 14 -18.17 7.36 5.69
C ALA A 14 -18.32 6.91 7.16
N ASN A 15 -18.35 5.60 7.42
CA ASN A 15 -18.44 5.02 8.75
C ASN A 15 -17.06 4.64 9.32
N ASP A 16 -15.98 5.12 8.70
CA ASP A 16 -14.59 4.80 9.06
C ASP A 16 -14.21 3.31 8.91
N ASN A 17 -14.97 2.54 8.12
CA ASN A 17 -14.56 1.19 7.74
C ASN A 17 -13.47 1.29 6.68
N VAL A 18 -12.34 0.62 6.90
CA VAL A 18 -11.21 0.61 5.97
C VAL A 18 -10.90 -0.81 5.52
N VAL A 19 -10.79 -1.01 4.21
CA VAL A 19 -10.40 -2.27 3.59
C VAL A 19 -9.20 -2.07 2.67
N ILE A 20 -8.30 -3.05 2.66
CA ILE A 20 -7.24 -3.14 1.65
C ILE A 20 -7.79 -3.93 0.47
N ILE A 21 -7.91 -3.30 -0.69
CA ILE A 21 -8.45 -3.90 -1.91
C ILE A 21 -7.37 -4.70 -2.65
N CYS A 22 -6.16 -4.16 -2.73
CA CYS A 22 -5.06 -4.78 -3.47
C CYS A 22 -3.72 -4.44 -2.82
N SER A 23 -2.78 -5.39 -2.90
CA SER A 23 -1.37 -5.18 -2.60
C SER A 23 -0.55 -5.35 -3.87
N ILE A 24 0.35 -4.42 -4.13
CA ILE A 24 1.15 -4.38 -5.35
C ILE A 24 2.62 -4.31 -4.95
N GLU A 25 3.43 -5.23 -5.46
CA GLU A 25 4.87 -5.26 -5.26
C GLU A 25 5.59 -4.83 -6.54
N ASN A 26 6.55 -3.92 -6.41
CA ASN A 26 7.42 -3.53 -7.51
C ASN A 26 8.53 -4.58 -7.67
N MET A 27 8.71 -5.08 -8.90
CA MET A 27 9.79 -5.99 -9.24
C MET A 27 11.14 -5.25 -9.33
N ASP A 28 11.08 -3.99 -9.74
CA ASP A 28 12.22 -3.10 -9.81
C ASP A 28 12.55 -2.52 -8.43
N PRO A 29 13.84 -2.27 -8.12
CA PRO A 29 14.25 -1.70 -6.85
C PRO A 29 13.77 -0.25 -6.71
N MET A 30 13.65 0.20 -5.46
CA MET A 30 13.37 1.60 -5.12
C MET A 30 14.33 2.56 -5.82
N GLY A 31 13.76 3.60 -6.45
CA GLY A 31 14.50 4.60 -7.25
C GLY A 31 14.00 4.71 -8.69
N ILE A 32 13.26 3.72 -9.18
CA ILE A 32 12.50 3.80 -10.43
C ILE A 32 11.09 4.27 -10.13
N HIS A 33 10.53 5.13 -10.98
CA HIS A 33 9.15 5.58 -10.81
C HIS A 33 8.20 4.39 -10.90
N THR A 34 7.25 4.29 -9.97
CA THR A 34 6.29 3.18 -9.91
C THR A 34 5.40 3.03 -11.15
N GLY A 35 5.26 4.08 -11.98
CA GLY A 35 4.62 3.99 -13.29
C GLY A 35 5.48 3.32 -14.37
N ASP A 36 6.80 3.36 -14.21
CA ASP A 36 7.78 2.76 -15.12
C ASP A 36 8.25 1.36 -14.63
N SER A 37 7.90 0.99 -13.41
CA SER A 37 8.26 -0.31 -12.83
C SER A 37 7.31 -1.43 -13.28
N ILE A 38 7.87 -2.61 -13.51
CA ILE A 38 7.07 -3.83 -13.61
C ILE A 38 6.54 -4.18 -12.21
N THR A 39 5.23 -4.40 -12.10
CA THR A 39 4.59 -4.69 -10.81
C THR A 39 3.77 -5.97 -10.84
N VAL A 40 3.64 -6.61 -9.67
CA VAL A 40 2.82 -7.81 -9.48
C VAL A 40 1.78 -7.57 -8.38
N ALA A 41 0.61 -8.21 -8.52
CA ALA A 41 -0.42 -8.29 -7.49
C ALA A 41 -0.89 -9.75 -7.34
N PRO A 42 -1.07 -10.27 -6.11
CA PRO A 42 -0.76 -9.61 -4.83
C PRO A 42 0.75 -9.53 -4.56
N ALA A 43 1.15 -8.90 -3.45
CA ALA A 43 2.53 -8.97 -2.97
C ALA A 43 2.96 -10.42 -2.71
N MET A 44 4.18 -10.79 -3.12
CA MET A 44 4.63 -12.18 -3.18
C MET A 44 5.74 -12.49 -2.16
N THR A 45 6.60 -11.52 -1.86
CA THR A 45 7.83 -11.79 -1.08
C THR A 45 7.76 -11.33 0.37
N LEU A 46 6.64 -10.76 0.78
CA LEU A 46 6.50 -10.17 2.10
C LEU A 46 5.97 -11.18 3.12
N SER A 47 6.56 -11.21 4.33
CA SER A 47 5.99 -12.00 5.43
C SER A 47 4.66 -11.41 5.87
N ASP A 48 3.72 -12.26 6.30
CA ASP A 48 2.42 -11.81 6.82
C ASP A 48 2.60 -10.78 7.95
N THR A 49 3.53 -11.01 8.87
CA THR A 49 3.83 -10.07 9.96
C THR A 49 4.25 -8.68 9.47
N THR A 50 4.99 -8.60 8.37
CA THR A 50 5.38 -7.34 7.75
C THR A 50 4.19 -6.72 7.01
N TYR A 51 3.36 -7.57 6.39
CA TYR A 51 2.18 -7.14 5.65
C TYR A 51 1.17 -6.48 6.57
N GLN A 52 0.88 -7.10 7.72
CA GLN A 52 -0.01 -6.52 8.72
C GLN A 52 0.53 -5.20 9.26
N LYS A 53 1.85 -5.07 9.49
CA LYS A 53 2.45 -3.78 9.89
C LYS A 53 2.26 -2.70 8.83
N MET A 54 2.45 -3.04 7.56
CA MET A 54 2.25 -2.11 6.43
C MET A 54 0.78 -1.72 6.28
N ARG A 55 -0.13 -2.67 6.45
CA ARG A 55 -1.58 -2.43 6.51
C ARG A 55 -1.94 -1.45 7.62
N ASP A 56 -1.43 -1.66 8.83
CA ASP A 56 -1.71 -0.77 9.97
C ASP A 56 -1.18 0.65 9.72
N MET A 57 0.02 0.77 9.13
CA MET A 57 0.57 2.07 8.74
C MET A 57 -0.29 2.75 7.67
N ALA A 58 -0.73 2.02 6.65
CA ALA A 58 -1.56 2.59 5.59
C ALA A 58 -2.93 3.04 6.09
N ILE A 59 -3.56 2.29 7.02
CA ILE A 59 -4.81 2.71 7.66
C ILE A 59 -4.61 3.98 8.50
N LYS A 60 -3.50 4.08 9.23
CA LYS A 60 -3.15 5.30 9.99
C LYS A 60 -2.96 6.50 9.06
N MET A 61 -2.26 6.31 7.93
CA MET A 61 -2.09 7.34 6.92
C MET A 61 -3.44 7.77 6.33
N MET A 62 -4.31 6.83 5.96
CA MET A 62 -5.65 7.11 5.45
C MET A 62 -6.48 7.96 6.42
N ARG A 63 -6.48 7.59 7.71
CA ARG A 63 -7.19 8.35 8.76
C ARG A 63 -6.58 9.73 9.03
N SER A 64 -5.28 9.90 8.77
CA SER A 64 -4.62 11.21 8.93
C SER A 64 -5.06 12.25 7.89
N ILE A 65 -5.70 11.83 6.80
CA ILE A 65 -6.26 12.72 5.75
C ILE A 65 -7.57 13.40 6.23
N GLY A 66 -8.05 13.08 7.44
CA GLY A 66 -9.27 13.67 8.03
C GLY A 66 -10.50 12.84 7.73
N ASP A 67 -11.60 13.46 7.30
CA ASP A 67 -12.89 12.80 7.05
C ASP A 67 -13.03 12.21 5.63
N PHE A 68 -11.91 11.94 4.96
CA PHE A 68 -11.92 11.41 3.60
C PHE A 68 -12.56 10.01 3.55
N ALA A 69 -13.61 9.89 2.74
CA ALA A 69 -14.25 8.63 2.34
C ALA A 69 -14.07 8.44 0.83
N GLY A 70 -13.42 7.35 0.43
CA GLY A 70 -13.02 7.10 -0.94
C GLY A 70 -11.84 6.15 -1.05
N GLY A 71 -11.35 5.99 -2.29
CA GLY A 71 -10.17 5.20 -2.60
C GLY A 71 -8.88 5.98 -2.36
N CYS A 72 -7.83 5.32 -1.86
CA CYS A 72 -6.51 5.91 -1.66
C CYS A 72 -5.41 4.90 -1.97
N ASN A 73 -4.40 5.34 -2.72
CA ASN A 73 -3.17 4.59 -2.93
C ASN A 73 -2.11 5.05 -1.91
N VAL A 74 -1.57 4.10 -1.15
CA VAL A 74 -0.47 4.36 -0.21
C VAL A 74 0.79 3.63 -0.68
N GLN A 75 1.85 4.39 -0.93
CA GLN A 75 3.16 3.89 -1.32
C GLN A 75 4.08 3.76 -0.09
N LEU A 76 4.68 2.59 0.08
CA LEU A 76 5.59 2.24 1.16
C LEU A 76 6.94 1.77 0.58
N PRO A 77 8.05 2.00 1.31
CA PRO A 77 9.37 1.53 0.94
C PRO A 77 9.59 0.02 1.16
#